data_AF-A0A8X7VB79-F1
#
_entry.id   AF-A0A8X7VB79-F1
#
_cell.length_a   1.000
_cell.length_b   1.000
_cell.length_c   1.000
_cell.angle_alpha   90.00
_cell.angle_beta   90.00
_cell.angle_gamma   90.00
#
_symmetry.space_group_name_H-M   'P 1'
#
loop_
_entity.id
_entity.type
_entity.pdbx_description
1 polymer ?
#
loop_
_entity_poly.entity_id
_entity_poly.type
_entity_poly.pdbx_seq_one_letter_code
_entity_poly.pdbx_strand_id
1 'polypeptide(L)'
;MSNEKKMSLIKDLKSYKDEWRLTVKMLHSWKQNTSFGGDTLECILVDESYMTILVTKLSCFSTDVMGQVTDLAAVATVQVKGIDTKRVNFRLHDERYVDL
;
A
#
# COMPACT_ATOMS: atom_id res chain seq x y z
N MET A 1 15.12 -27.29 11.62
CA MET A 1 14.42 -26.46 12.62
C MET A 1 14.27 -25.07 12.03
N SER A 2 13.06 -24.62 11.69
CA SER A 2 12.84 -23.27 11.14
C SER A 2 12.96 -22.25 12.28
N ASN A 3 13.87 -21.29 12.15
CA ASN A 3 13.90 -20.13 13.04
C ASN A 3 12.72 -19.22 12.66
N GLU A 4 11.60 -19.35 13.37
CA GLU A 4 10.52 -18.36 13.28
C GLU A 4 11.00 -17.06 13.89
N LYS A 5 11.09 -16.03 13.05
CA LYS A 5 11.48 -14.69 13.51
C LYS A 5 10.31 -14.06 14.23
N LYS A 6 10.53 -13.64 15.48
CA LYS A 6 9.54 -13.00 16.33
C LYS A 6 8.95 -11.74 15.66
N MET A 7 7.62 -11.67 15.61
CA MET A 7 6.91 -10.46 15.20
C MET A 7 7.01 -9.39 16.28
N SER A 8 7.24 -8.15 15.87
CA SER A 8 7.43 -6.99 16.75
C SER A 8 6.28 -6.01 16.59
N LEU A 9 5.96 -5.31 17.67
CA LEU A 9 4.98 -4.23 17.68
C LEU A 9 5.65 -2.89 17.35
N ILE A 10 4.88 -1.92 16.88
CA ILE A 10 5.36 -0.58 16.53
C ILE A 10 5.97 0.10 17.76
N LYS A 11 5.38 -0.08 18.94
CA LYS A 11 5.89 0.47 20.21
C LYS A 11 7.28 -0.05 20.61
N ASP A 12 7.65 -1.23 20.11
CA ASP A 12 8.90 -1.89 20.45
C ASP A 12 10.05 -1.49 19.51
N LEU A 13 9.75 -0.76 18.43
CA LEU A 13 10.73 -0.29 17.46
C LEU A 13 11.77 0.63 18.12
N LYS A 14 13.02 0.45 17.72
CA LYS A 14 14.16 1.25 18.16
C LYS A 14 14.98 1.66 16.95
N SER A 15 15.34 2.95 16.89
CA SER A 15 16.07 3.56 15.78
C SER A 15 17.47 2.96 15.55
N TYR A 16 18.07 2.35 16.58
CA TYR A 16 19.40 1.74 16.51
C TYR A 16 19.40 0.29 16.01
N LYS A 17 18.22 -0.30 15.74
CA LYS A 17 18.11 -1.65 15.16
C LYS A 17 17.70 -1.55 13.70
N ASP A 18 18.30 -2.38 12.88
CA ASP A 18 18.09 -2.49 11.44
C ASP A 18 17.08 -3.57 11.05
N GLU A 19 16.80 -4.51 11.95
CA GLU A 19 15.99 -5.69 11.61
C GLU A 19 14.74 -5.85 12.48
N TRP A 20 13.56 -5.70 11.85
CA TRP A 20 12.23 -5.91 12.45
C TRP A 20 11.32 -6.71 11.51
N ARG A 21 10.29 -7.35 12.04
CA ARG A 21 9.14 -7.86 11.26
C ARG A 21 7.87 -7.46 12.00
N LEU A 22 6.92 -6.87 11.29
CA LEU A 22 5.66 -6.39 11.84
C LEU A 22 4.50 -6.89 10.99
N THR A 23 3.36 -7.15 11.63
CA THR A 23 2.07 -7.32 10.95
C THR A 23 1.32 -6.02 11.13
N VAL A 24 1.01 -5.34 10.02
CA VAL A 24 0.34 -4.05 10.03
C VAL A 24 -0.76 -3.99 8.99
N LYS A 25 -1.75 -3.14 9.21
CA LYS A 25 -2.72 -2.71 8.20
C LYS A 25 -2.36 -1.30 7.74
N MET A 26 -2.49 -1.03 6.44
CA MET A 26 -2.36 0.32 5.92
C MET A 26 -3.74 1.01 6.02
N LEU A 27 -3.82 2.09 6.80
CA LEU A 27 -5.04 2.86 6.97
C LEU A 27 -5.24 3.87 5.84
N HIS A 28 -4.15 4.51 5.41
CA HIS A 28 -4.19 5.51 4.36
C HIS A 28 -2.85 5.57 3.63
N SER A 29 -2.89 5.99 2.36
CA SER A 29 -1.68 6.29 1.59
C SER A 29 -1.90 7.45 0.64
N TRP A 30 -0.86 8.27 0.46
CA TRP A 30 -0.85 9.34 -0.52
C TRP A 30 0.50 9.42 -1.21
N LYS A 31 0.47 9.96 -2.42
CA LYS A 31 1.67 10.30 -3.17
C LYS A 31 2.06 11.74 -2.79
N GLN A 32 3.29 11.93 -2.34
CA GLN A 32 3.83 13.25 -2.04
C GLN A 32 4.91 13.63 -3.06
N ASN A 33 4.76 14.80 -3.66
CA ASN A 33 5.75 15.32 -4.59
C ASN A 33 6.79 16.09 -3.80
N THR A 34 8.07 15.72 -3.92
CA THR A 34 9.15 16.40 -3.21
C THR A 34 9.90 17.34 -4.14
N SER A 35 10.37 18.47 -3.59
CA SER A 35 11.15 19.47 -4.34
C SER A 35 12.51 18.98 -4.82
N PHE A 36 12.99 17.83 -4.32
CA PHE A 36 14.31 17.26 -4.62
C PHE A 36 14.28 16.19 -5.73
N GLY A 37 13.21 16.12 -6.52
CA GLY A 37 13.20 15.31 -7.74
C GLY A 37 12.84 13.84 -7.52
N GLY A 38 11.76 13.59 -6.77
CA GLY A 38 11.19 12.25 -6.62
C GLY A 38 9.81 12.29 -6.00
N ASP A 39 8.94 11.38 -6.44
CA ASP A 39 7.69 11.12 -5.75
C ASP A 39 7.95 10.19 -4.56
N THR A 40 7.35 10.47 -3.41
CA THR A 40 7.31 9.54 -2.28
C THR A 40 5.92 8.93 -2.17
N LEU A 41 5.88 7.69 -1.69
CA LEU A 41 4.65 7.12 -1.14
C LEU A 41 4.71 7.31 0.38
N GLU A 42 3.68 7.94 0.92
CA GLU A 42 3.48 8.07 2.36
C GLU A 42 2.30 7.21 2.78
N CYS A 43 2.47 6.50 3.90
CA CYS A 43 1.51 5.54 4.42
C CYS A 43 1.31 5.74 5.92
N ILE A 44 0.07 5.64 6.38
CA ILE A 44 -0.25 5.42 7.79
C ILE A 44 -0.45 3.93 7.99
N LEU A 45 0.42 3.32 8.78
CA LEU A 45 0.34 1.90 9.15
C LEU A 45 -0.10 1.76 10.60
N VAL A 46 -0.89 0.75 10.91
CA VAL A 46 -1.35 0.43 12.27
C VAL A 46 -1.09 -1.04 12.58
N ASP A 47 -0.66 -1.34 13.80
CA ASP A 47 -0.49 -2.72 14.28
C ASP A 47 -1.68 -3.18 15.15
N GLU A 48 -1.60 -4.39 15.69
CA GLU A 48 -2.63 -4.96 16.59
C GLU A 48 -2.78 -4.22 17.92
N SER A 49 -1.80 -3.39 18.31
CA SER A 49 -1.87 -2.54 19.49
C SER A 49 -2.56 -1.20 19.21
N TYR A 50 -3.07 -1.01 17.98
CA TYR A 50 -3.68 0.23 17.49
C TYR A 50 -2.74 1.43 17.52
N MET A 51 -1.43 1.19 17.59
CA MET A 51 -0.42 2.24 17.47
C MET A 51 -0.16 2.50 15.99
N THR A 52 -0.13 3.78 15.61
CA THR A 52 0.09 4.20 14.22
C THR A 52 1.52 4.66 13.98
N ILE A 53 2.05 4.41 12.79
CA ILE A 53 3.33 4.96 12.33
C ILE A 53 3.19 5.55 10.92
N LEU A 54 3.82 6.70 10.70
CA LEU A 54 3.96 7.32 9.39
C LEU A 54 5.22 6.77 8.71
N VAL A 55 5.07 6.23 7.50
CA VAL A 55 6.17 5.69 6.70
C VAL A 55 6.27 6.43 5.38
N THR A 56 7.47 6.90 5.07
CA THR A 56 7.79 7.57 3.79
C THR A 56 8.79 6.71 3.01
N LYS A 57 8.49 6.43 1.74
CA LYS A 57 9.40 5.70 0.82
C LYS A 57 9.65 6.51 -0.45
N LEU A 58 10.93 6.75 -0.78
CA LEU A 58 11.39 7.34 -2.05
C LEU A 58 11.29 6.32 -3.21
N SER A 59 10.81 6.77 -4.37
CA SER A 59 10.16 5.95 -5.41
C SER A 59 11.06 5.06 -6.28
N CYS A 60 10.65 3.79 -6.36
CA CYS A 60 10.21 3.07 -7.56
C CYS A 60 9.21 2.00 -7.05
N PHE A 61 7.97 1.96 -7.57
CA PHE A 61 6.94 1.04 -7.06
C PHE A 61 6.32 0.24 -8.21
N SER A 62 6.40 -1.08 -8.11
CA SER A 62 5.31 -1.98 -8.50
C SER A 62 4.68 -2.48 -7.20
N THR A 63 3.40 -2.23 -6.99
CA THR A 63 2.64 -2.84 -5.90
C THR A 63 1.79 -3.98 -6.46
N ASP A 64 1.74 -5.08 -5.73
CA ASP A 64 0.78 -6.16 -6.00
C ASP A 64 -0.48 -5.90 -5.15
N VAL A 65 -1.61 -5.64 -5.83
CA VAL A 65 -2.92 -5.40 -5.19
C VAL A 65 -3.85 -6.55 -5.58
N MET A 66 -4.46 -7.22 -4.60
CA MET A 66 -5.48 -8.25 -4.82
C MET A 66 -6.79 -7.86 -4.13
N GLY A 67 -7.92 -8.18 -4.73
CA GLY A 67 -9.25 -7.90 -4.19
C GLY A 67 -10.35 -8.48 -5.09
N GLN A 68 -11.58 -8.53 -4.60
CA GLN A 68 -12.76 -8.92 -5.39
C GLN A 68 -13.18 -7.75 -6.28
N VAL A 69 -13.45 -8.00 -7.56
CA VAL A 69 -14.02 -6.98 -8.46
C VAL A 69 -15.49 -6.79 -8.12
N THR A 70 -15.88 -5.59 -7.70
CA THR A 70 -17.28 -5.26 -7.33
C THR A 70 -18.01 -4.47 -8.38
N ASP A 71 -17.29 -3.78 -9.26
CA ASP A 71 -17.85 -3.06 -10.39
C ASP A 71 -16.88 -3.13 -11.57
N LEU A 72 -17.39 -3.42 -12.76
CA LEU A 72 -16.61 -3.53 -13.99
C LEU A 72 -17.36 -2.80 -15.11
N ALA A 73 -16.79 -1.69 -15.55
CA ALA A 73 -17.35 -0.89 -16.63
C ALA A 73 -17.14 -1.55 -18.00
N ALA A 74 -17.94 -1.12 -19.00
CA ALA A 74 -17.70 -1.49 -20.38
C ALA A 74 -16.31 -1.04 -20.87
N VAL A 75 -15.71 -1.83 -21.75
CA VAL A 75 -14.43 -1.47 -22.39
C VAL A 75 -14.65 -0.29 -23.33
N ALA A 76 -13.92 0.80 -23.10
CA ALA A 76 -13.92 1.98 -23.95
C ALA A 76 -12.67 2.00 -24.84
N THR A 77 -12.80 2.51 -26.07
CA THR A 77 -11.66 2.88 -26.91
C THR A 77 -11.35 4.36 -26.66
N VAL A 78 -10.11 4.67 -26.28
CA VAL A 78 -9.63 6.03 -26.04
C VAL A 78 -8.37 6.30 -26.87
N GLN A 79 -8.28 7.50 -27.45
CA GLN A 79 -7.12 7.91 -28.23
C GLN A 79 -6.01 8.44 -27.31
N VAL A 80 -4.85 7.80 -27.33
CA VAL A 80 -3.66 8.20 -26.56
C VAL A 80 -2.51 8.40 -27.53
N LYS A 81 -2.03 9.65 -27.67
CA LYS A 81 -0.96 10.02 -28.62
C LYS A 81 -1.24 9.54 -30.07
N GLY A 82 -2.50 9.60 -30.49
CA GLY A 82 -2.93 9.18 -31.84
C GLY A 82 -3.10 7.67 -32.02
N ILE A 83 -3.01 6.88 -30.95
CA ILE A 83 -3.20 5.43 -30.97
C ILE A 83 -4.49 5.08 -30.22
N ASP A 84 -5.38 4.32 -30.88
CA ASP A 84 -6.55 3.73 -30.24
C ASP A 84 -6.12 2.73 -29.16
N THR A 85 -6.49 3.02 -27.92
CA THR A 85 -6.16 2.22 -26.74
C THR A 85 -7.43 1.77 -26.05
N LYS A 86 -7.53 0.48 -25.70
CA LYS A 86 -8.65 -0.03 -24.91
C LYS A 86 -8.42 0.29 -23.43
N ARG A 87 -9.42 0.87 -22.78
CA ARG A 87 -9.44 1.16 -21.34
C ARG A 87 -10.67 0.54 -20.70
N VAL A 88 -10.49 -0.04 -19.52
CA VAL A 88 -11.58 -0.51 -18.66
C VAL A 88 -11.37 0.06 -17.26
N ASN A 89 -12.46 0.47 -16.61
CA ASN A 89 -12.45 0.88 -15.21
C ASN A 89 -13.11 -0.23 -14.40
N PHE A 90 -12.55 -0.53 -13.23
CA PHE A 90 -13.13 -1.47 -12.29
C PHE A 90 -12.90 -0.98 -10.85
N ARG A 91 -13.70 -1.49 -9.92
CA ARG A 91 -13.51 -1.30 -8.48
C ARG A 91 -13.13 -2.62 -7.85
N LEU A 92 -12.10 -2.59 -7.00
CA LEU A 92 -11.73 -3.69 -6.13
C LEU A 92 -12.26 -3.42 -4.73
N HIS A 93 -12.79 -4.47 -4.10
CA HIS A 93 -13.19 -4.52 -2.70
C HIS A 93 -12.37 -5.60 -2.00
N ASP A 94 -11.96 -5.34 -0.76
CA ASP A 94 -11.33 -6.33 0.11
C ASP A 94 -12.38 -6.84 1.11
N GLU A 95 -12.57 -8.15 1.21
CA GLU A 95 -13.51 -8.77 2.16
C GLU A 95 -12.97 -8.79 3.61
N ARG A 96 -11.76 -8.30 3.86
CA ARG A 96 -11.16 -8.27 5.21
C ARG A 96 -11.57 -7.02 6.01
N TYR A 97 -12.87 -6.87 6.24
CA TYR A 97 -13.39 -5.95 7.25
C TYR A 97 -14.50 -6.64 8.03
N VAL A 98 -14.14 -7.26 9.15
CA VAL A 98 -15.08 -7.47 10.25
C VAL A 98 -14.92 -6.23 11.11
N ASP A 99 -15.97 -5.40 11.16
CA ASP A 99 -16.03 -4.21 12.00
C ASP A 99 -15.63 -4.56 13.44
N LEU A 100 -14.68 -3.81 14.01
CA LEU A 100 -14.41 -3.73 15.45
C LEU A 100 -14.94 -2.39 15.96
#